data_AF-A0A3N5IDV3-F1
#
_entry.id   AF-A0A3N5IDV3-F1
#
_cell.length_a   1.000
_cell.length_b   1.000
_cell.length_c   1.000
_cell.angle_alpha   90.00
_cell.angle_beta   90.00
_cell.angle_gamma   90.00
#
_symmetry.space_group_name_H-M   'P 1'
#
loop_
_entity.id
_entity.type
_entity.pdbx_description
1 polymer ?
#
loop_
_entity_poly.entity_id
_entity_poly.type
_entity_poly.pdbx_seq_one_letter_code
_entity_poly.pdbx_strand_id
1 'polypeptide(L)'
;MGVADADAFICDWTLREAIQLAGTGAKMILSHNTVCRMAREQSRRVLRWNPANPVSGKLYRSQRARAWPGGMWIVHDDLFESHRMDERFEGWGCEDTEFLRRIPRRRLPELLFHSWHAKASKERIEQHRRLLRLAQ
;
A
#
# COMPACT_ATOMS: atom_id res chain seq x y z
N MET A 1 -12.66 -3.70 6.42
CA MET A 1 -11.49 -3.00 6.97
C MET A 1 -10.65 -2.29 5.89
N GLY A 2 -10.06 -1.13 6.21
CA GLY A 2 -9.05 -0.47 5.38
C GLY A 2 -7.72 -0.34 6.11
N VAL A 3 -6.62 -0.62 5.43
CA VAL A 3 -5.25 -0.47 5.95
C VAL A 3 -4.46 0.44 5.02
N ALA A 4 -3.72 1.37 5.60
CA ALA A 4 -2.92 2.34 4.88
C ALA A 4 -1.65 2.68 5.64
N ASP A 5 -0.55 2.85 4.89
CA ASP A 5 0.67 3.43 5.42
C ASP A 5 0.39 4.88 5.83
N ALA A 6 0.91 5.29 6.99
CA ALA A 6 0.68 6.62 7.54
C ALA A 6 1.26 7.76 6.69
N ASP A 7 2.17 7.42 5.77
CA ASP A 7 2.85 8.34 4.88
C ASP A 7 2.43 8.15 3.41
N ALA A 8 1.33 7.44 3.16
CA ALA A 8 0.74 7.25 1.85
C ALA A 8 -0.63 7.94 1.70
N PHE A 9 -0.97 8.33 0.48
CA PHE A 9 -2.29 8.81 0.12
C PHE A 9 -2.66 8.47 -1.33
N ILE A 10 -3.96 8.46 -1.63
CA ILE A 10 -4.53 8.13 -2.93
C ILE A 10 -5.58 9.17 -3.33
N CYS A 11 -6.17 9.02 -4.52
CA CYS A 11 -7.33 9.80 -4.93
C CYS A 11 -8.62 9.31 -4.22
N ASP A 12 -9.45 10.24 -3.74
CA ASP A 12 -10.72 9.95 -3.04
C ASP A 12 -11.65 9.01 -3.82
N TRP A 13 -11.79 9.23 -5.12
CA TRP A 13 -12.68 8.42 -5.96
C TRP A 13 -12.23 6.96 -6.02
N THR A 14 -10.92 6.72 -6.04
CA THR A 14 -10.34 5.38 -6.05
C THR A 14 -10.53 4.68 -4.72
N LEU A 15 -10.48 5.41 -3.60
CA LEU A 15 -10.80 4.88 -2.28
C LEU A 15 -12.25 4.40 -2.24
N ARG A 16 -13.19 5.24 -2.73
CA ARG A 16 -14.62 4.91 -2.76
C ARG A 16 -14.90 3.67 -3.61
N GLU A 17 -14.31 3.58 -4.80
CA GLU A 17 -14.41 2.41 -5.66
C GLU A 17 -13.86 1.15 -4.96
N ALA A 18 -12.71 1.26 -4.31
CA ALA A 18 -12.10 0.14 -3.60
C ALA A 18 -12.96 -0.38 -2.44
N ILE A 19 -13.59 0.53 -1.69
CA ILE A 19 -14.54 0.18 -0.61
C ILE A 19 -15.75 -0.56 -1.18
N GLN A 20 -16.37 -0.06 -2.25
CA GLN A 20 -17.51 -0.71 -2.87
C GLN A 20 -17.18 -2.11 -3.37
N LEU A 21 -16.04 -2.27 -4.04
CA LEU A 21 -15.59 -3.56 -4.56
C LEU A 21 -15.25 -4.56 -3.44
N ALA A 22 -14.60 -4.10 -2.38
CA ALA A 22 -14.27 -4.93 -1.22
C ALA A 22 -15.53 -5.39 -0.45
N GLY A 23 -16.61 -4.60 -0.50
CA GLY A 23 -17.90 -4.94 0.13
C GLY A 23 -18.53 -6.24 -0.38
N THR A 24 -18.07 -6.78 -1.51
CA THR A 24 -18.50 -8.10 -2.00
C THR A 24 -17.93 -9.29 -1.23
N GLY A 25 -16.90 -9.08 -0.39
CA GLY A 25 -16.26 -10.14 0.39
C GLY A 25 -15.30 -11.05 -0.39
N ALA A 26 -15.32 -11.03 -1.72
CA ALA A 26 -14.63 -12.03 -2.54
C ALA A 26 -13.13 -11.78 -2.73
N LYS A 27 -12.69 -10.51 -2.68
CA LYS A 27 -11.30 -10.11 -2.96
C LYS A 27 -10.88 -8.92 -2.11
N MET A 28 -9.60 -8.90 -1.75
CA MET A 28 -8.95 -7.69 -1.29
C MET A 28 -8.71 -6.75 -2.47
N ILE A 29 -8.95 -5.46 -2.26
CA ILE A 29 -8.78 -4.43 -3.28
C ILE A 29 -7.60 -3.55 -2.89
N LEU A 30 -6.57 -3.57 -3.73
CA LEU A 30 -5.49 -2.60 -3.67
C LEU A 30 -5.93 -1.41 -4.51
N SER A 31 -6.04 -0.25 -3.88
CA SER A 31 -6.51 0.98 -4.49
C SER A 31 -5.53 1.58 -5.51
N HIS A 32 -4.47 0.86 -5.88
CA HIS A 32 -3.43 1.36 -6.77
C HIS A 32 -2.69 0.22 -7.50
N ASN A 33 -2.09 0.57 -8.63
CA ASN A 33 -1.21 -0.30 -9.40
C ASN A 33 0.16 0.36 -9.68
N THR A 34 0.31 1.63 -9.32
CA THR A 34 1.56 2.38 -9.48
C THR A 34 1.82 3.15 -8.20
N VAL A 35 3.07 3.13 -7.73
CA VAL A 35 3.49 3.93 -6.58
C VAL A 35 4.34 5.09 -7.06
N CYS A 36 3.96 6.29 -6.69
CA CYS A 36 4.75 7.50 -6.82
C CYS A 36 5.57 7.69 -5.54
N ARG A 37 6.88 7.46 -5.61
CA ARG A 37 7.79 7.69 -4.48
C ARG A 37 8.31 9.12 -4.50
N MET A 38 7.77 9.97 -3.63
CA MET A 38 8.15 11.37 -3.62
C MET A 38 9.60 11.58 -3.18
N ALA A 39 10.23 12.61 -3.73
CA ALA A 39 11.44 13.18 -3.16
C ALA A 39 11.12 13.88 -1.83
N ARG A 40 12.16 14.17 -1.04
CA ARG A 40 12.04 14.85 0.25
C ARG A 40 11.38 16.23 0.12
N GLU A 41 11.74 16.98 -0.90
CA GLU A 41 11.23 18.32 -1.19
C GLU A 41 9.76 18.28 -1.62
N GLN A 42 9.38 17.27 -2.42
CA GLN A 42 8.00 17.05 -2.85
C GLN A 42 7.10 16.71 -1.66
N SER A 43 7.57 15.83 -0.77
CA SER A 43 6.86 15.44 0.45
C SER A 43 6.60 16.65 1.36
N ARG A 44 7.62 17.50 1.55
CA ARG A 44 7.48 18.76 2.32
C ARG A 44 6.46 19.72 1.74
N ARG A 45 6.28 19.75 0.41
CA ARG A 45 5.25 20.58 -0.25
C ARG A 45 3.86 20.01 -0.01
N VAL A 46 3.70 18.69 -0.13
CA VAL A 46 2.42 18.02 0.12
C VAL A 46 1.97 18.16 1.56
N LEU A 47 2.88 18.06 2.53
CA LEU A 47 2.54 18.24 3.96
C LEU A 47 2.03 19.65 4.30
N ARG A 48 2.27 20.65 3.43
CA ARG A 48 1.76 22.02 3.56
C ARG A 48 0.57 22.29 2.64
N TRP A 49 0.17 21.30 1.87
CA TRP A 49 -0.90 21.41 0.90
C TRP A 49 -2.25 21.44 1.61
N ASN A 50 -3.18 22.25 1.14
CA ASN A 50 -4.55 22.21 1.65
C ASN A 50 -5.21 20.90 1.19
N PRO A 51 -5.62 19.99 2.08
CA PRO A 51 -6.17 18.69 1.69
C PRO A 51 -7.45 18.80 0.83
N ALA A 52 -8.15 19.94 0.84
CA ALA A 52 -9.30 20.18 -0.04
C ALA A 52 -8.92 20.41 -1.51
N ASN A 53 -7.65 20.71 -1.80
CA ASN A 53 -7.18 20.98 -3.15
C ASN A 53 -6.75 19.67 -3.86
N PRO A 54 -7.16 19.45 -5.12
CA PRO A 54 -6.84 18.22 -5.84
C PRO A 54 -5.34 18.09 -6.12
N VAL A 55 -4.81 16.87 -5.98
CA VAL A 55 -3.43 16.54 -6.35
C VAL A 55 -3.38 16.00 -7.77
N SER A 56 -2.60 16.65 -8.64
CA SER A 56 -2.38 16.16 -9.99
C SER A 56 -1.25 15.14 -10.04
N GLY A 57 -1.58 13.88 -10.36
CA GLY A 57 -0.58 12.82 -10.57
C GLY A 57 0.40 13.08 -11.72
N LYS A 58 0.16 14.09 -12.57
CA LYS A 58 1.11 14.51 -13.62
C LYS A 58 2.39 15.11 -13.02
N LEU A 59 2.30 15.76 -11.86
CA LEU A 59 3.43 16.40 -11.18
C LEU A 59 4.52 15.40 -10.76
N TYR A 60 4.19 14.11 -10.71
CA TYR A 60 5.05 13.08 -10.17
C TYR A 60 5.34 11.94 -11.15
N ARG A 61 5.30 12.22 -12.45
CA ARG A 61 5.45 11.19 -13.49
C ARG A 61 6.79 10.48 -13.45
N SER A 62 7.88 11.19 -13.15
CA SER A 62 9.24 10.62 -13.09
C SER A 62 9.52 9.79 -11.84
N GLN A 63 8.61 9.82 -10.85
CA GLN A 63 8.73 9.12 -9.58
C GLN A 63 7.92 7.81 -9.54
N ARG A 64 7.31 7.43 -10.66
CA ARG A 64 6.44 6.26 -10.75
C ARG A 64 7.26 4.98 -10.80
N ALA A 65 7.02 4.10 -9.84
CA ALA A 65 7.43 2.71 -9.82
C ALA A 65 6.22 1.81 -10.09
N ARG A 66 6.44 0.70 -10.80
CA ARG A 66 5.41 -0.32 -11.04
C ARG A 66 5.00 -0.98 -9.72
N ALA A 67 3.75 -1.47 -9.70
CA ALA A 67 3.05 -2.20 -8.64
C ALA A 67 3.89 -2.60 -7.41
N TRP A 68 3.52 -2.08 -6.25
CA TRP A 68 4.08 -2.45 -4.96
C TRP A 68 3.03 -3.16 -4.09
N PRO A 69 3.40 -4.17 -3.28
CA PRO A 69 2.47 -4.90 -2.44
C PRO A 69 1.76 -4.00 -1.41
N GLY A 70 2.49 -3.16 -0.68
CA GLY A 70 1.97 -2.35 0.43
C GLY A 70 1.39 -1.00 0.04
N GLY A 71 1.25 -0.11 1.03
CA GLY A 71 0.79 1.26 0.85
C GLY A 71 -0.66 1.46 1.25
N MET A 72 -1.59 0.81 0.56
CA MET A 72 -3.01 0.86 0.91
C MET A 72 -3.79 -0.30 0.29
N TRP A 73 -4.62 -0.94 1.10
CA TRP A 73 -5.54 -1.97 0.66
C TRP A 73 -6.82 -1.99 1.51
N ILE A 74 -7.91 -2.44 0.90
CA ILE A 74 -9.23 -2.55 1.50
C ILE A 74 -9.64 -4.01 1.39
N VAL A 75 -10.10 -4.59 2.50
CA VAL A 75 -10.47 -6.00 2.59
C VAL A 75 -11.76 -6.13 3.39
N HIS A 76 -12.60 -7.10 3.04
CA HIS A 76 -13.74 -7.45 3.88
C HIS A 76 -13.27 -8.16 5.15
N ASP A 77 -13.96 -7.95 6.26
CA ASP A 77 -13.52 -8.43 7.57
C ASP A 77 -13.44 -9.97 7.59
N ASP A 78 -14.45 -10.67 7.08
CA ASP A 78 -14.43 -12.15 6.96
C ASP A 78 -13.24 -12.68 6.14
N LEU A 79 -12.89 -11.98 5.05
CA LEU A 79 -11.77 -12.39 4.20
C LEU A 79 -10.44 -12.16 4.92
N PHE A 80 -10.33 -11.08 5.69
CA PHE A 80 -9.18 -10.81 6.53
C PHE A 80 -9.05 -11.86 7.63
N GLU A 81 -10.11 -12.15 8.39
CA GLU A 81 -10.08 -13.14 9.47
C GLU A 81 -9.78 -14.57 8.96
N SER A 82 -10.20 -14.90 7.73
CA SER A 82 -9.91 -16.21 7.13
C SER A 82 -8.44 -16.40 6.75
N HIS A 83 -7.72 -15.31 6.45
CA HIS A 83 -6.32 -15.39 6.01
C HIS A 83 -5.35 -14.97 7.11
N ARG A 84 -5.65 -13.87 7.81
CA ARG A 84 -4.83 -13.18 8.82
C ARG A 84 -3.42 -12.84 8.36
N MET A 85 -2.80 -11.86 9.00
CA MET A 85 -1.37 -11.59 8.79
C MET A 85 -0.53 -12.56 9.63
N ASP A 86 0.64 -12.94 9.12
CA ASP A 86 1.59 -13.79 9.86
C ASP A 86 2.34 -12.94 10.90
N GLU A 87 2.06 -13.20 12.18
CA GLU A 87 2.62 -12.45 13.31
C GLU A 87 4.14 -12.58 13.44
N ARG A 88 4.78 -13.52 12.73
CA ARG A 88 6.25 -13.64 12.69
C ARG A 88 6.92 -12.47 11.96
N PHE A 89 6.18 -11.70 11.15
CA PHE A 89 6.68 -10.50 10.49
C PHE A 89 6.50 -9.29 11.42
N GLU A 90 7.48 -9.07 12.30
CA GLU A 90 7.44 -7.99 13.29
C GLU A 90 8.11 -6.70 12.80
N GLY A 91 7.37 -5.59 12.81
CA GLY A 91 7.90 -4.29 12.40
C GLY A 91 7.72 -4.06 10.90
N TRP A 92 8.81 -3.78 10.17
CA TRP A 92 8.74 -3.31 8.78
C TRP A 92 9.39 -4.27 7.79
N GLY A 93 8.63 -4.73 6.81
CA GLY A 93 9.11 -5.36 5.58
C GLY A 93 8.54 -6.77 5.35
N CYS A 94 8.09 -7.02 4.11
CA CYS A 94 7.61 -8.30 3.60
C CYS A 94 6.25 -8.80 4.15
N GLU A 95 5.69 -8.21 5.20
CA GLU A 95 4.38 -8.58 5.76
C GLU A 95 3.25 -8.49 4.73
N ASP A 96 3.16 -7.36 4.01
CA ASP A 96 2.18 -7.22 2.92
C ASP A 96 2.42 -8.25 1.82
N THR A 97 3.68 -8.52 1.50
CA THR A 97 4.04 -9.44 0.40
C THR A 97 3.64 -10.87 0.73
N GLU A 98 3.83 -11.27 1.97
CA GLU A 98 3.38 -12.54 2.51
C GLU A 98 1.85 -12.64 2.45
N PHE A 99 1.15 -11.67 3.03
CA PHE A 99 -0.31 -11.67 3.10
C PHE A 99 -0.95 -11.69 1.70
N LEU A 100 -0.42 -10.87 0.79
CA LEU A 100 -0.87 -10.77 -0.59
C LEU A 100 -0.72 -12.08 -1.36
N ARG A 101 0.28 -12.92 -1.05
CA ARG A 101 0.46 -14.20 -1.76
C ARG A 101 -0.68 -15.18 -1.49
N ARG A 102 -1.30 -15.09 -0.31
CA ARG A 102 -2.34 -16.02 0.14
C ARG A 102 -3.75 -15.55 -0.17
N ILE A 103 -3.97 -14.25 -0.25
CA ILE A 103 -5.31 -13.67 -0.41
C ILE A 103 -5.68 -13.39 -1.88
N PRO A 104 -6.91 -13.75 -2.33
CA PRO A 104 -7.45 -13.31 -3.61
C PRO A 104 -7.52 -11.78 -3.67
N ARG A 105 -7.00 -11.19 -4.76
CA ARG A 105 -6.85 -9.74 -4.85
C ARG A 105 -7.11 -9.14 -6.23
N ARG A 106 -7.42 -7.86 -6.25
CA ARG A 106 -7.52 -7.01 -7.44
C ARG A 106 -6.81 -5.68 -7.20
N ARG A 107 -6.12 -5.17 -8.22
CA ARG A 107 -5.54 -3.80 -8.21
C ARG A 107 -6.40 -2.87 -9.05
N LEU A 108 -6.62 -1.65 -8.58
CA LEU A 108 -7.16 -0.56 -9.38
C LEU A 108 -6.03 0.14 -10.15
N PRO A 109 -6.28 0.67 -11.36
CA PRO A 109 -5.23 1.18 -12.27
C PRO A 109 -4.63 2.54 -11.87
N GLU A 110 -4.67 2.87 -10.58
CA GLU A 110 -4.41 4.21 -10.06
C GLU A 110 -3.07 4.36 -9.34
N LEU A 111 -2.80 5.61 -8.94
CA LEU A 111 -1.59 6.01 -8.26
C LEU A 111 -1.77 5.98 -6.74
N LEU A 112 -0.76 5.46 -6.06
CA LEU A 112 -0.52 5.74 -4.65
C LEU A 112 0.66 6.68 -4.54
N PHE A 113 0.51 7.73 -3.75
CA PHE A 113 1.56 8.67 -3.44
C PHE A 113 2.19 8.31 -2.11
N HIS A 114 3.49 8.02 -2.12
CA HIS A 114 4.24 7.67 -0.93
C HIS A 114 5.17 8.82 -0.59
N SER A 115 4.99 9.39 0.59
CA SER A 115 5.85 10.44 1.09
C SER A 115 7.24 9.87 1.36
N TRP A 116 8.24 10.73 1.27
CA TRP A 116 9.62 10.38 1.53
C TRP A 116 9.82 10.13 3.04
N HIS A 117 10.47 9.02 3.36
CA HIS A 117 11.00 8.75 4.69
C HIS A 117 12.37 8.05 4.56
N ALA A 118 13.12 8.03 5.67
CA ALA A 118 14.38 7.27 5.72
C ALA A 118 14.09 5.77 5.60
N LYS A 119 14.96 5.04 4.91
CA LYS A 119 14.81 3.59 4.75
C LYS A 119 14.90 2.88 6.10
N ALA A 120 14.09 1.84 6.28
CA ALA A 120 14.22 0.94 7.41
C ALA A 120 15.60 0.23 7.42
N SER A 121 15.97 -0.30 8.59
CA SER A 121 17.22 -1.06 8.76
C SER A 121 17.30 -2.27 7.81
N LYS A 122 18.49 -2.55 7.27
CA LYS A 122 18.68 -3.65 6.31
C LYS A 122 18.60 -5.03 6.95
N GLU A 123 19.04 -5.16 8.21
CA GLU A 123 19.13 -6.44 8.92
C GLU A 123 17.76 -7.09 9.07
N ARG A 124 16.77 -6.33 9.54
CA ARG A 124 15.40 -6.82 9.72
C ARG A 124 14.74 -7.23 8.40
N ILE A 125 14.94 -6.43 7.34
CA ILE A 125 14.45 -6.77 6.00
C ILE A 125 15.01 -8.11 5.53
N GLU A 126 16.29 -8.40 5.80
CA GLU A 126 16.90 -9.66 5.40
C GLU A 126 16.36 -10.85 6.19
N GLN A 127 16.10 -10.69 7.49
CA GLN A 127 15.42 -11.70 8.30
C GLN A 127 14.03 -12.02 7.73
N HIS A 128 13.23 -11.00 7.44
CA HIS A 128 11.88 -11.20 6.88
C HIS A 128 11.90 -11.82 5.49
N ARG A 129 12.90 -11.51 4.66
CA ARG A 129 13.10 -12.19 3.36
C ARG A 129 13.42 -13.67 3.51
N ARG A 130 14.06 -14.09 4.60
CA ARG A 130 14.27 -15.53 4.89
C ARG A 130 12.95 -16.18 5.27
N LEU A 131 12.16 -15.56 6.15
CA LEU A 131 10.81 -16.05 6.50
C LEU A 131 9.93 -16.19 5.25
N LEU A 132 9.91 -15.17 4.39
CA LEU A 132 9.13 -15.16 3.15
C LEU A 132 9.52 -16.27 2.15
N ARG A 133 10.76 -16.77 2.21
CA ARG A 133 11.23 -17.90 1.40
C ARG A 133 10.79 -19.25 1.97
N LEU A 134 10.65 -19.34 3.29
CA LEU A 134 10.20 -20.56 3.98
C LEU A 134 8.69 -20.74 3.97
N ALA A 135 7.94 -19.67 3.72
CA ALA A 135 6.47 -19.69 3.59
C ALA A 135 5.98 -20.07 2.17
N GLN A 136 6.85 -20.66 1.33
CA GLN A 136 6.52 -21.19 0.00
C GLN A 136 6.26 -22.69 0.08
#